data_AF-A0AAW2EHA0-F1
#
_entry.id   AF-A0AAW2EHA0-F1
#
_cell.length_a   1.000
_cell.length_b   1.000
_cell.length_c   1.000
_cell.angle_alpha   90.00
_cell.angle_beta   90.00
_cell.angle_gamma   90.00
#
_symmetry.space_group_name_H-M   'P 1'
#
loop_
_entity.id
_entity.type
_entity.pdbx_description
1 polymer ?
#
loop_
_entity_poly.entity_id
_entity_poly.type
_entity_poly.pdbx_seq_one_letter_code
_entity_poly.pdbx_strand_id
1 'polypeptide(L)'
;MEKHYGKKQLQTILENIMSENWINDNSHNCPHCKTAIEKSDGCNKMTCSHCGTYFCWLCGTRLNPEAPYLHFRNPESECFNMLYRGVVPEELDDDDDFDFPAEYLDYYSEEEDFGLEFDD
;
A
#
# COMPACT_ATOMS: atom_id res chain seq x y z
N MET A 1 -9.19 -3.55 -36.99
CA MET A 1 -7.73 -3.65 -36.73
C MET A 1 -7.50 -3.09 -35.33
N GLU A 2 -7.45 -3.94 -34.33
CA GLU A 2 -7.04 -3.55 -32.98
C GLU A 2 -6.02 -4.60 -32.52
N LYS A 3 -4.79 -4.14 -32.32
CA LYS A 3 -3.64 -5.01 -32.02
C LYS A 3 -3.88 -5.64 -30.65
N HIS A 4 -4.20 -6.92 -30.64
CA HIS A 4 -4.30 -7.70 -29.41
C HIS A 4 -2.89 -7.95 -28.90
N TYR A 5 -2.36 -7.03 -28.09
CA TYR A 5 -1.20 -7.34 -27.28
C TYR A 5 -1.62 -8.50 -26.37
N GLY A 6 -1.05 -9.67 -26.62
CA GLY A 6 -1.52 -10.92 -26.04
C GLY A 6 -1.42 -10.84 -24.52
N LYS A 7 -2.50 -11.20 -23.82
CA LYS A 7 -2.58 -11.23 -22.35
C LYS A 7 -1.33 -11.80 -21.66
N LYS A 8 -0.66 -12.75 -22.33
CA LYS A 8 0.62 -13.34 -21.91
C LYS A 8 1.78 -12.34 -21.81
N GLN A 9 1.92 -11.38 -22.72
CA GLN A 9 2.99 -10.36 -22.66
C GLN A 9 2.78 -9.39 -21.49
N LEU A 10 1.53 -8.97 -21.23
CA LEU A 10 1.19 -8.16 -20.07
C LEU A 10 1.43 -8.93 -18.76
N GLN A 11 1.10 -10.21 -18.74
CA GLN A 11 1.32 -11.09 -17.59
C GLN A 11 2.82 -11.27 -17.30
N THR A 12 3.65 -11.49 -18.32
CA THR A 12 5.11 -11.59 -18.16
C THR A 12 5.74 -10.27 -17.70
N ILE A 13 5.24 -9.11 -18.16
CA ILE A 13 5.72 -7.81 -17.67
C ILE A 13 5.33 -7.62 -16.19
N LEU A 14 4.10 -7.98 -15.79
CA LEU A 14 3.67 -7.95 -14.39
C LEU A 14 4.51 -8.88 -13.52
N GLU A 15 4.71 -10.12 -13.95
CA GLU A 15 5.51 -11.11 -13.24
C GLU A 15 6.98 -10.67 -13.12
N ASN A 16 7.55 -10.04 -14.15
CA ASN A 16 8.92 -9.52 -14.09
C ASN A 16 9.04 -8.27 -13.19
N ILE A 17 8.06 -7.35 -13.21
CA ILE A 17 8.00 -6.22 -12.26
C ILE A 17 7.82 -6.74 -10.82
N MET A 18 7.02 -7.78 -10.62
CA MET A 18 6.88 -8.45 -9.33
C MET A 18 8.16 -9.19 -8.93
N SER A 19 8.91 -9.71 -9.90
CA SER A 19 10.15 -10.47 -9.69
C SER A 19 11.42 -9.62 -9.55
N GLU A 20 11.42 -8.35 -9.93
CA GLU A 20 12.53 -7.44 -9.62
C GLU A 20 12.38 -6.79 -8.23
N ASN A 21 11.14 -6.72 -7.72
CA ASN A 21 10.82 -6.14 -6.41
C ASN A 21 11.01 -7.09 -5.21
N TRP A 22 11.04 -8.41 -5.41
CA TRP A 22 11.19 -9.37 -4.28
C TRP A 22 12.62 -9.53 -3.78
N ILE A 23 13.62 -9.01 -4.50
CA ILE A 23 15.05 -9.28 -4.22
C ILE A 23 15.69 -8.20 -3.32
N ASN A 24 15.03 -7.07 -3.05
CA ASN A 24 15.69 -6.00 -2.30
C ASN A 24 15.61 -6.19 -0.79
N ASP A 25 16.63 -6.91 -0.31
CA ASP A 25 17.37 -6.82 0.95
C ASP A 25 16.66 -6.18 2.14
N ASN A 26 16.63 -6.93 3.24
CA ASN A 26 16.21 -6.51 4.60
C ASN A 26 16.94 -5.26 5.14
N SER A 27 17.87 -4.66 4.38
CA SER A 27 18.60 -3.46 4.74
C SER A 27 18.73 -2.50 3.54
N HIS A 28 18.42 -1.23 3.74
CA HIS A 28 18.71 -0.15 2.78
C HIS A 28 19.56 0.94 3.40
N ASN A 29 20.44 1.55 2.62
CA ASN A 29 21.24 2.69 3.07
C ASN A 29 20.41 3.99 3.01
N CYS A 30 20.53 4.82 4.06
CA CYS A 30 19.96 6.15 4.05
C CYS A 30 20.57 7.02 2.92
N PRO A 31 19.77 7.70 2.09
CA PRO A 31 20.29 8.54 1.01
C PRO A 31 21.09 9.77 1.50
N HIS A 32 20.91 10.15 2.77
CA HIS A 32 21.59 11.30 3.37
C HIS A 32 22.90 10.92 4.09
N CYS A 33 22.83 9.97 5.03
CA CYS A 33 23.97 9.60 5.88
C CYS A 33 24.62 8.25 5.52
N LYS A 34 24.05 7.52 4.55
CA LYS A 34 24.49 6.19 4.11
C LYS A 34 24.46 5.08 5.17
N THR A 35 24.00 5.37 6.39
CA THR A 35 23.81 4.32 7.40
C THR A 35 22.81 3.28 6.92
N ALA A 36 23.13 2.00 7.11
CA ALA A 36 22.23 0.89 6.85
C ALA A 36 21.04 0.95 7.82
N ILE A 37 19.83 0.87 7.28
CA ILE A 37 18.57 0.89 8.00
C ILE A 37 17.85 -0.40 7.66
N GLU A 38 17.47 -1.14 8.70
CA GLU A 38 16.63 -2.32 8.57
C GLU A 38 15.19 -1.93 8.24
N LYS A 39 14.51 -2.75 7.45
CA LYS A 39 13.09 -2.52 7.14
C LYS A 39 12.27 -2.74 8.41
N SER A 40 11.59 -1.70 8.88
CA SER A 40 10.56 -1.86 9.91
C SER A 40 9.24 -2.28 9.27
N ASP A 41 8.53 -3.23 9.87
CA ASP A 41 7.19 -3.60 9.44
C ASP A 41 6.23 -2.41 9.61
N GLY A 42 5.65 -1.99 8.50
CA GLY A 42 4.96 -0.72 8.36
C GLY A 42 4.99 -0.23 6.92
N CYS A 43 4.81 1.07 6.68
CA CYS A 43 4.72 1.64 5.34
C CYS A 43 6.08 1.91 4.67
N ASN A 44 6.08 2.10 3.34
CA ASN A 44 7.25 2.42 2.54
C ASN A 44 7.85 3.82 2.79
N LYS A 45 7.24 4.65 3.65
CA LYS A 45 7.84 5.89 4.18
C LYS A 45 8.71 5.54 5.38
N MET A 46 10.01 5.47 5.17
CA MET A 46 11.00 5.15 6.20
C MET A 46 11.61 6.41 6.81
N THR A 47 12.11 6.28 8.04
CA THR A 47 12.81 7.36 8.75
C THR A 47 14.17 6.83 9.16
N CYS A 48 15.24 7.55 8.80
CA CYS A 48 16.58 7.16 9.23
C CYS A 48 16.75 7.36 10.74
N SER A 49 17.09 6.29 11.47
CA SER A 49 17.35 6.33 12.92
C SER A 49 18.54 7.20 13.31
N HIS A 50 19.52 7.39 12.41
CA HIS A 50 20.72 8.19 12.69
C HIS A 50 20.56 9.68 12.43
N CYS A 51 19.94 10.07 11.30
CA CYS A 51 19.84 11.47 10.89
C CYS A 51 18.42 12.03 10.82
N GLY A 52 17.40 11.21 11.12
CA GLY A 52 15.99 11.62 11.11
C GLY A 52 15.42 11.91 9.72
N THR A 53 16.19 11.72 8.65
CA THR A 53 15.73 12.00 7.29
C THR A 53 14.68 10.98 6.84
N TYR A 54 13.56 11.48 6.33
CA TYR A 54 12.56 10.64 5.67
C TYR A 54 13.00 10.26 4.27
N PHE A 55 12.75 9.00 3.89
CA PHE A 55 13.04 8.50 2.56
C PHE A 55 12.02 7.43 2.16
N CYS A 56 11.87 7.21 0.85
CA CYS A 56 11.05 6.14 0.32
C CYS A 56 11.87 4.85 0.27
N TRP A 57 11.33 3.75 0.83
CA TRP A 57 11.97 2.44 0.80
C TRP A 57 12.09 1.89 -0.63
N LEU A 58 11.07 2.12 -1.47
CA LEU A 58 10.99 1.57 -2.82
C LEU A 58 12.03 2.18 -3.76
N CYS A 59 12.15 3.51 -3.77
CA CYS A 59 13.03 4.21 -4.71
C CYS A 59 14.29 4.80 -4.05
N GLY A 60 14.47 4.65 -2.74
CA GLY A 60 15.61 5.18 -1.98
C GLY A 60 15.69 6.72 -1.96
N THR A 61 14.69 7.44 -2.46
CA THR A 61 14.74 8.90 -2.58
C THR A 61 14.40 9.60 -1.27
N ARG A 62 15.09 10.71 -0.98
CA ARG A 62 14.81 11.56 0.17
C ARG A 62 13.44 12.24 0.04
N LEU A 63 12.62 12.17 1.07
CA LEU A 63 11.30 12.78 1.14
C LEU A 63 11.36 14.17 1.78
N ASN A 64 10.40 15.03 1.42
CA ASN A 64 10.25 16.34 2.05
C ASN A 64 9.76 16.15 3.50
N PRO A 65 10.43 16.73 4.52
CA PRO A 65 9.97 16.69 5.91
C PRO A 65 8.61 17.36 6.16
N GLU A 66 8.20 18.35 5.38
CA GLU A 66 6.91 19.03 5.55
C GLU A 66 5.74 18.18 5.01
N ALA A 67 5.99 17.39 3.96
CA ALA A 67 4.97 16.61 3.28
C ALA A 67 5.53 15.25 2.79
N PRO A 68 5.93 14.35 3.70
CA PRO A 68 6.62 13.11 3.32
C PRO A 68 5.72 12.13 2.54
N TYR A 69 4.40 12.24 2.70
CA TYR A 69 3.42 11.42 1.99
C TYR A 69 3.08 11.92 0.59
N LEU A 70 3.49 13.15 0.22
CA LEU A 70 3.20 13.71 -1.10
C LEU A 70 3.78 12.85 -2.23
N HIS A 71 4.94 12.25 -1.99
CA HIS A 71 5.58 11.30 -2.92
C HIS A 71 4.66 10.14 -3.31
N PHE A 72 3.85 9.63 -2.37
CA PHE A 72 2.93 8.52 -2.64
C PHE A 72 1.57 8.97 -3.17
N ARG A 73 1.26 10.27 -3.09
CA ARG A 73 0.00 10.86 -3.56
C ARG A 73 0.13 11.59 -4.89
N ASN A 74 1.34 11.86 -5.35
CA ASN A 74 1.58 12.53 -6.63
C ASN A 74 1.57 11.49 -7.77
N PRO A 75 0.66 11.60 -8.76
CA PRO A 75 0.63 10.74 -9.95
C PRO A 75 1.92 10.80 -10.79
N GLU A 76 2.70 11.86 -10.68
CA GLU A 76 3.99 12.01 -11.36
C GLU A 76 5.13 11.22 -10.70
N SER A 77 4.89 10.66 -9.50
CA SER A 77 5.88 9.85 -8.82
C SER A 77 5.77 8.39 -9.25
N GLU A 78 6.93 7.77 -9.48
CA GLU A 78 7.09 6.32 -9.66
C GLU A 78 6.54 5.49 -8.49
N CYS A 79 6.29 6.10 -7.32
CA CYS A 79 5.75 5.43 -6.12
C CYS A 79 4.30 5.81 -5.79
N PHE A 80 3.56 6.36 -6.75
CA PHE A 80 2.14 6.70 -6.58
C PHE A 80 1.31 5.49 -6.10
N ASN A 81 0.54 5.66 -5.02
CA ASN A 81 -0.27 4.62 -4.36
C ASN A 81 0.52 3.39 -3.86
N MET A 82 1.85 3.45 -3.76
CA MET A 82 2.66 2.33 -3.29
C MET A 82 3.03 2.42 -1.80
N LEU A 83 2.35 3.26 -1.00
CA LEU A 83 2.71 3.48 0.42
C LEU A 83 2.67 2.19 1.26
N TYR A 84 1.69 1.33 1.04
CA TYR A 84 1.49 0.07 1.79
C TYR A 84 1.73 -1.18 0.94
N ARG A 85 2.32 -1.03 -0.25
CA ARG A 85 2.59 -2.19 -1.10
C ARG A 85 3.65 -3.08 -0.45
N GLY A 86 3.35 -4.38 -0.36
CA GLY A 86 4.24 -5.37 0.26
C GLY A 86 4.21 -5.36 1.79
N VAL A 87 3.27 -4.64 2.40
CA VAL A 87 2.98 -4.72 3.83
C VAL A 87 1.89 -5.76 3.97
N VAL A 88 2.28 -7.00 4.24
CA VAL A 88 1.33 -8.05 4.60
C VAL A 88 0.95 -7.74 6.05
N PRO A 89 -0.33 -7.54 6.38
CA PRO A 89 -0.76 -7.61 7.77
C PRO A 89 -0.26 -8.94 8.31
N GLU A 90 0.38 -8.96 9.48
CA GLU A 90 0.59 -10.23 10.20
C GLU A 90 -0.73 -10.99 10.15
N GLU A 91 -0.65 -12.24 9.72
CA GLU A 91 -1.79 -13.09 9.39
C GLU A 91 -2.85 -12.88 10.47
N LEU A 92 -4.06 -12.51 10.06
CA LEU A 92 -5.20 -12.85 10.89
C LEU A 92 -5.07 -14.37 11.00
N ASP A 93 -4.69 -14.85 12.18
CA ASP A 93 -4.70 -16.27 12.47
C ASP A 93 -6.06 -16.76 11.97
N ASP A 94 -6.07 -17.65 10.96
CA ASP A 94 -7.29 -18.21 10.36
C ASP A 94 -8.13 -19.02 11.38
N ASP A 95 -7.78 -18.96 12.67
CA ASP A 95 -8.42 -19.59 13.82
C ASP A 95 -9.11 -18.60 14.79
N ASP A 96 -8.93 -17.28 14.66
CA ASP A 96 -9.79 -16.32 15.36
C ASP A 96 -11.03 -16.04 14.51
N ASP A 97 -12.02 -16.92 14.68
CA ASP A 97 -13.42 -16.70 14.33
C ASP A 97 -13.82 -15.29 14.83
N PHE A 98 -13.80 -14.29 13.95
CA PHE A 98 -14.35 -12.98 14.25
C PHE A 98 -15.87 -13.15 14.28
N ASP A 99 -16.37 -13.68 15.40
CA ASP A 99 -17.77 -13.64 15.78
C ASP A 99 -18.11 -12.15 15.93
N PHE A 100 -18.52 -11.54 14.81
CA PHE A 100 -19.03 -10.19 14.77
C PHE A 100 -20.22 -10.18 15.74
N PRO A 101 -20.13 -9.56 16.93
CA PRO A 101 -21.22 -9.65 17.87
C PRO A 101 -22.46 -9.07 17.20
N ALA A 102 -23.50 -9.89 17.07
CA ALA A 102 -24.75 -9.52 16.42
C ALA A 102 -25.38 -8.24 17.02
N GLU A 103 -24.93 -7.81 18.20
CA GLU A 103 -25.29 -6.54 18.85
C GLU A 103 -25.01 -5.27 18.02
N TYR A 104 -24.14 -5.29 17.01
CA TYR A 104 -23.88 -4.11 16.16
C TYR A 104 -24.67 -4.08 14.83
N LEU A 105 -25.36 -5.18 14.47
CA LEU A 105 -26.21 -5.23 13.27
C LEU A 105 -27.64 -4.75 13.54
N ASP A 106 -28.11 -4.80 14.78
CA ASP A 106 -29.43 -4.27 15.17
C ASP A 106 -29.47 -2.74 15.25
N TYR A 107 -28.32 -2.05 15.21
CA TYR A 107 -28.28 -0.58 15.26
C TYR A 107 -28.70 0.09 13.94
N TYR A 108 -28.70 -0.63 12.81
CA TYR A 108 -29.04 -0.09 11.49
C TYR A 108 -30.31 -0.69 10.88
N SER A 109 -31.09 -1.48 11.64
CA SER A 109 -32.32 -2.11 11.16
C SER A 109 -33.62 -1.39 11.54
N GLU A 110 -33.56 -0.29 12.30
CA GLU A 110 -34.74 0.52 12.63
C GLU A 110 -34.81 1.80 11.77
N GLU A 111 -35.70 1.74 10.76
CA GLU A 111 -36.44 2.84 10.14
C GLU A 111 -35.69 3.85 9.23
N GLU A 112 -35.57 3.53 7.93
CA GLU A 112 -35.93 4.51 6.88
C GLU A 112 -36.76 3.84 5.78
N ASP A 113 -38.09 3.92 6.00
CA ASP A 113 -39.12 3.87 4.97
C ASP A 113 -38.86 4.94 3.91
N PHE A 114 -38.23 4.58 2.79
CA PHE A 114 -38.33 5.36 1.56
C PHE A 114 -39.27 4.60 0.61
N GLY A 115 -40.56 4.84 0.79
CA GLY A 115 -41.62 4.39 -0.10
C GLY A 115 -41.30 4.78 -1.55
N LEU A 116 -41.14 3.76 -2.41
CA LEU A 116 -41.17 3.94 -3.85
C LEU A 116 -42.65 4.00 -4.28
N GLU A 117 -43.23 5.20 -4.24
CA GLU A 117 -44.43 5.48 -5.03
C GLU A 117 -44.03 5.49 -6.52
N PHE A 118 -44.57 4.51 -7.26
CA PHE A 118 -44.65 4.54 -8.71
C PHE A 118 -45.94 5.30 -9.07
N ASP A 119 -45.82 6.53 -9.55
CA ASP A 119 -46.91 7.19 -10.28
C ASP A 119 -47.01 6.61 -11.71
N ASP A 120 -48.25 6.31 -12.11
CA ASP A 120 -48.70 5.76 -13.41
C ASP A 120 -48.47 6.72 -14.59
#